data_AF-A0A9E1S4E7-F1
#
_entry.id   AF-A0A9E1S4E7-F1
#
_cell.length_a   1.000
_cell.length_b   1.000
_cell.length_c   1.000
_cell.angle_alpha   90.00
_cell.angle_beta   90.00
_cell.angle_gamma   90.00
#
_symmetry.space_group_name_H-M   'P 1'
#
loop_
_entity.id
_entity.type
_entity.pdbx_description
1 polymer ?
#
loop_
_entity_poly.entity_id
_entity_poly.type
_entity_poly.pdbx_seq_one_letter_code
_entity_poly.pdbx_strand_id
1 'polypeptide(L)'
;MNSPKQHIPISQIDPGSNVGDGEGSLQVHLEEDLMQTTAKVFAIYGKGGIGKSTTSSNLSVAFSKLGKRVIQIGCDPKHDSTFTLTKALMPTVIDVLESVEFHAEELRPEDYVFEGYNGVMCVEAGGPPAGTGCGGYVVGQTVKLLKQHHLLDDSDVVIFDVLGDVVCGGFASPLQHAERAM
;
A
#
# COMPACT_ATOMS: atom_id res chain seq x y z
N MET A 1 7.60 12.74 41.97
CA MET A 1 6.99 11.77 42.93
C MET A 1 6.73 10.51 42.14
N ASN A 2 7.61 9.51 42.31
CA ASN A 2 7.54 8.22 41.61
C ASN A 2 6.43 7.37 42.24
N SER A 3 5.48 6.90 41.43
CA SER A 3 4.55 5.85 41.84
C SER A 3 5.27 4.49 41.81
N PRO A 4 5.03 3.59 42.78
CA PRO A 4 5.88 2.42 43.00
C PRO A 4 5.66 1.32 41.97
N LYS A 5 6.77 0.65 41.63
CA LYS A 5 6.89 -0.55 40.80
C LYS A 5 5.80 -1.57 41.14
N GLN A 6 4.86 -1.81 40.22
CA GLN A 6 4.03 -3.02 40.22
C GLN A 6 4.92 -4.21 39.88
N HIS A 7 5.40 -4.89 40.91
CA HIS A 7 6.10 -6.15 40.77
C HIS A 7 5.04 -7.24 40.55
N ILE A 8 4.87 -7.70 39.32
CA ILE A 8 4.02 -8.87 39.04
C ILE A 8 4.84 -10.11 39.45
N PRO A 9 4.40 -10.91 40.43
CA PRO A 9 5.11 -12.12 40.82
C PRO A 9 5.03 -13.17 39.71
N ILE A 10 6.19 -13.68 39.28
CA ILE A 10 6.38 -14.63 38.16
C ILE A 10 5.56 -15.92 38.34
N SER A 11 5.12 -16.22 39.57
CA SER A 11 4.24 -17.37 39.88
C SER A 11 2.80 -17.24 39.36
N GLN A 12 2.42 -16.10 38.78
CA GLN A 12 1.09 -15.87 38.17
C GLN A 12 1.10 -15.93 36.64
N ILE A 13 2.25 -16.22 36.02
CA ILE A 13 2.34 -16.39 34.57
C ILE A 13 2.11 -17.88 34.28
N ASP A 14 0.91 -18.21 33.83
CA ASP A 14 0.57 -19.54 33.33
C ASP A 14 1.24 -19.76 31.95
N PRO A 15 2.28 -20.61 31.84
CA PRO A 15 2.95 -20.87 30.56
C PRO A 15 2.08 -21.70 29.61
N GLY A 16 0.93 -22.21 30.07
CA GLY A 16 0.00 -23.05 29.33
C GLY A 16 -1.18 -22.31 28.69
N SER A 17 -1.27 -20.99 28.85
CA SER A 17 -2.25 -20.21 28.09
C SER A 17 -1.79 -20.12 26.63
N ASN A 18 -2.56 -20.75 25.73
CA ASN A 18 -2.49 -20.53 24.28
C ASN A 18 -2.91 -19.09 23.96
N VAL A 19 -2.16 -18.10 24.44
CA VAL A 19 -2.24 -16.74 23.95
C VAL A 19 -1.47 -16.76 22.65
N GLY A 20 -2.21 -16.85 21.55
CA GLY A 20 -1.64 -16.74 20.21
C GLY A 20 -0.75 -15.50 20.13
N ASP A 21 0.39 -15.66 19.48
CA ASP A 21 1.27 -14.60 19.05
C ASP A 21 0.50 -13.56 18.23
N GLY A 22 0.00 -12.50 18.88
CA GLY A 22 -0.63 -11.38 18.18
C GLY A 22 -1.80 -10.67 18.86
N GLU A 23 -2.17 -10.95 20.12
CA GLU A 23 -3.29 -10.22 20.77
C GLU A 23 -3.05 -8.72 21.01
N GLY A 24 -1.81 -8.22 20.84
CA GLY A 24 -1.50 -6.79 20.85
C GLY A 24 -1.41 -6.15 19.45
N SER A 25 -1.45 -6.96 18.39
CA SER A 25 -1.50 -6.47 17.01
C SER A 25 -2.95 -6.39 16.57
N LEU A 26 -3.34 -5.26 15.96
CA LEU A 26 -4.61 -5.14 15.25
C LEU A 26 -4.64 -6.26 14.19
N GLN A 27 -5.30 -7.37 14.50
CA GLN A 27 -5.56 -8.41 13.53
C GLN A 27 -6.56 -7.83 12.55
N VAL A 28 -6.08 -7.52 11.33
CA VAL A 28 -6.94 -7.11 10.24
C VAL A 28 -7.73 -8.35 9.83
N HIS A 29 -8.88 -8.56 10.46
CA HIS A 29 -9.89 -9.46 9.95
C HIS A 29 -10.40 -8.83 8.65
N LEU A 30 -9.85 -9.29 7.53
CA LEU A 30 -10.38 -8.99 6.21
C LEU A 30 -11.72 -9.71 6.12
N GLU A 31 -12.82 -8.98 6.31
CA GLU A 31 -14.15 -9.48 6.03
C GLU A 31 -14.18 -10.04 4.59
N GLU A 32 -14.67 -11.26 4.43
CA GLU A 32 -14.77 -11.99 3.15
C GLU A 32 -15.81 -11.38 2.19
N ASP A 33 -16.48 -10.31 2.60
CA ASP A 33 -17.58 -9.70 1.87
C ASP A 33 -17.11 -8.43 1.16
N LEU A 34 -16.25 -8.59 0.14
CA LEU A 34 -15.84 -7.48 -0.72
C LEU A 34 -16.04 -7.86 -2.18
N MET A 35 -16.86 -7.07 -2.87
CA MET A 35 -17.25 -7.22 -4.27
C MET A 35 -16.08 -7.65 -5.17
N GLN A 36 -16.34 -8.61 -6.05
CA GLN A 36 -15.43 -8.94 -7.15
C GLN A 36 -15.25 -7.69 -8.00
N THR A 37 -14.14 -6.99 -7.80
CA THR A 37 -13.70 -5.91 -8.67
C THR A 37 -13.56 -6.45 -10.09
N THR A 38 -14.11 -5.75 -11.08
CA THR A 38 -13.99 -6.14 -12.51
C THR A 38 -12.65 -5.71 -13.10
N ALA A 39 -11.88 -4.92 -12.35
CA ALA A 39 -10.57 -4.44 -12.73
C ALA A 39 -9.57 -5.59 -12.83
N LYS A 40 -8.72 -5.56 -13.86
CA LYS A 40 -7.56 -6.45 -13.94
C LYS A 40 -6.45 -5.91 -13.08
N VAL A 41 -6.12 -6.62 -12.02
CA VAL A 41 -5.09 -6.19 -11.05
C VAL A 41 -3.79 -6.93 -11.29
N PHE A 42 -2.71 -6.19 -11.53
CA PHE A 42 -1.36 -6.70 -11.68
C PHE A 42 -0.48 -6.22 -10.53
N ALA A 43 0.34 -7.11 -9.97
CA ALA A 43 1.37 -6.74 -9.02
C ALA A 43 2.75 -7.13 -9.55
N ILE A 44 3.60 -6.12 -9.75
CA ILE A 44 4.92 -6.25 -10.37
C ILE A 44 5.96 -6.23 -9.24
N TYR A 45 6.55 -7.40 -8.99
CA TYR A 45 7.63 -7.60 -8.01
C TYR A 45 8.96 -7.87 -8.72
N GLY A 46 10.04 -7.75 -7.96
CA GLY A 46 11.40 -8.00 -8.43
C GLY A 46 12.44 -7.21 -7.66
N LYS A 47 13.70 -7.59 -7.83
CA LYS A 47 14.85 -6.98 -7.13
C LYS A 47 14.94 -5.47 -7.36
N GLY A 48 15.61 -4.77 -6.44
CA GLY A 48 16.02 -3.39 -6.66
C GLY A 48 16.77 -3.21 -7.99
N GLY A 49 16.41 -2.18 -8.77
CA GLY A 49 17.10 -1.83 -10.01
C GLY A 49 16.79 -2.70 -11.24
N ILE A 50 15.94 -3.72 -11.15
CA ILE A 50 15.63 -4.61 -12.29
C ILE A 50 14.75 -3.96 -13.39
N GLY A 51 14.21 -2.76 -13.13
CA GLY A 51 13.35 -2.05 -14.07
C GLY A 51 11.85 -2.22 -13.86
N LYS A 52 11.39 -2.49 -12.62
CA LYS A 52 9.96 -2.59 -12.28
C LYS A 52 9.18 -1.33 -12.67
N SER A 53 9.52 -0.18 -12.11
CA SER A 53 8.86 1.11 -12.36
C SER A 53 8.86 1.52 -13.84
N THR A 54 9.95 1.22 -14.55
CA THR A 54 10.03 1.41 -16.00
C THR A 54 9.01 0.54 -16.73
N THR A 55 8.90 -0.73 -16.34
CA THR A 55 7.94 -1.67 -16.93
C THR A 55 6.51 -1.28 -16.59
N SER A 56 6.22 -1.01 -15.31
CA SER A 56 4.92 -0.57 -14.81
C SER A 56 4.42 0.66 -15.54
N SER A 57 5.23 1.73 -15.61
CA SER A 57 4.84 2.98 -16.28
C SER A 57 4.55 2.80 -17.76
N ASN A 58 5.41 2.06 -18.49
CA ASN A 58 5.18 1.83 -19.92
C ASN A 58 3.97 0.92 -20.16
N LEU A 59 3.73 -0.06 -19.28
CA LEU A 59 2.56 -0.93 -19.34
C LEU A 59 1.27 -0.13 -19.08
N SER A 60 1.28 0.77 -18.10
CA SER A 60 0.17 1.68 -17.81
C SER A 60 -0.15 2.57 -19.02
N VAL A 61 0.88 3.14 -19.67
CA VAL A 61 0.70 3.89 -20.92
C VAL A 61 0.14 3.00 -22.03
N ALA A 62 0.63 1.77 -22.18
CA ALA A 62 0.12 0.85 -23.19
C ALA A 62 -1.38 0.56 -22.98
N PHE A 63 -1.81 0.25 -21.76
CA PHE A 63 -3.22 0.03 -21.44
C PHE A 63 -4.08 1.28 -21.66
N SER A 64 -3.61 2.46 -21.24
CA SER A 64 -4.36 3.71 -21.46
C SER A 64 -4.54 4.01 -22.96
N LYS A 65 -3.55 3.72 -23.80
CA LYS A 65 -3.65 3.84 -25.26
C LYS A 65 -4.62 2.83 -25.89
N LEU A 66 -4.92 1.74 -25.20
CA LEU A 66 -5.97 0.78 -25.56
C LEU A 66 -7.35 1.20 -25.02
N GLY A 67 -7.49 2.44 -24.54
CA GLY A 67 -8.74 3.00 -24.04
C GLY A 67 -9.14 2.51 -22.65
N LYS A 68 -8.20 1.98 -21.87
CA LYS A 68 -8.45 1.51 -20.49
C LYS A 68 -8.25 2.64 -19.49
N ARG A 69 -9.11 2.69 -18.47
CA ARG A 69 -8.89 3.48 -17.26
C ARG A 69 -7.86 2.75 -16.41
N VAL A 70 -6.70 3.37 -16.21
CA VAL A 70 -5.56 2.74 -15.53
C VAL A 70 -5.20 3.54 -14.28
N ILE A 71 -4.97 2.83 -13.19
CA ILE A 71 -4.31 3.37 -12.00
C ILE A 71 -3.00 2.62 -11.74
N GLN A 72 -1.93 3.38 -11.53
CA GLN A 72 -0.63 2.86 -11.09
C GLN A 72 -0.34 3.30 -9.66
N ILE A 73 0.03 2.34 -8.82
CA ILE A 73 0.32 2.53 -7.41
C ILE A 73 1.77 2.13 -7.14
N GLY A 74 2.60 3.10 -6.77
CA GLY A 74 3.94 2.87 -6.25
C GLY A 74 3.89 2.34 -4.83
N CYS A 75 4.38 1.12 -4.61
CA CYS A 75 4.48 0.46 -3.31
C CYS A 75 5.95 0.23 -2.93
N ASP A 76 6.77 1.26 -3.14
CA ASP A 76 8.20 1.30 -2.81
C ASP A 76 8.48 2.59 -2.03
N PRO A 77 9.16 2.54 -0.86
CA PRO A 77 9.57 3.74 -0.13
C PRO A 77 10.38 4.75 -0.96
N LYS A 78 10.98 4.30 -2.08
CA LYS A 78 11.69 5.16 -3.06
C LYS A 78 10.77 6.12 -3.83
N HIS A 79 9.44 5.94 -3.79
CA HIS A 79 8.40 6.86 -4.28
C HIS A 79 8.59 7.50 -5.68
N ASP A 80 9.24 6.83 -6.61
CA ASP A 80 9.50 7.31 -7.96
C ASP A 80 8.90 6.39 -9.05
N SER A 81 7.91 5.57 -8.67
CA SER A 81 7.26 4.63 -9.57
C SER A 81 6.58 5.34 -10.73
N THR A 82 5.86 6.41 -10.41
CA THR A 82 4.98 7.18 -11.29
C THR A 82 5.65 8.42 -11.87
N PHE A 83 6.90 8.70 -11.50
CA PHE A 83 7.66 9.88 -11.93
C PHE A 83 7.65 10.09 -13.45
N THR A 84 7.76 9.01 -14.23
CA THR A 84 7.76 9.11 -15.70
C THR A 84 6.40 9.42 -16.31
N LEU A 85 5.31 9.16 -15.58
CA LEU A 85 3.94 9.46 -15.98
C LEU A 85 3.56 10.90 -15.65
N THR A 86 3.96 11.38 -14.47
CA THR A 86 3.61 12.72 -13.95
C THR A 86 4.65 13.79 -14.27
N LYS A 87 5.89 13.38 -14.57
CA LYS A 87 7.08 14.24 -14.75
C LYS A 87 7.49 15.01 -13.49
N ALA A 88 7.03 14.58 -12.32
CA ALA A 88 7.35 15.15 -11.02
C ALA A 88 7.29 14.07 -9.93
N LEU A 89 7.95 14.30 -8.79
CA LEU A 89 7.72 13.51 -7.59
C LEU A 89 6.43 14.03 -6.94
N MET A 90 5.41 13.18 -6.91
CA MET A 90 4.12 13.54 -6.33
C MET A 90 4.15 13.38 -4.81
N PRO A 91 3.35 14.16 -4.07
CA PRO A 91 3.10 13.89 -2.66
C PRO A 91 2.67 12.43 -2.47
N THR A 92 3.27 11.77 -1.49
CA THR A 92 2.97 10.37 -1.17
C THR A 92 1.83 10.27 -0.18
N VAL A 93 1.17 9.11 -0.13
CA VAL A 93 0.08 8.84 0.83
C VAL A 93 0.51 9.10 2.27
N ILE A 94 1.76 8.77 2.63
CA ILE A 94 2.28 9.06 3.97
C ILE A 94 2.44 10.56 4.22
N ASP A 95 2.86 11.36 3.22
CA ASP A 95 2.97 12.82 3.36
C ASP A 95 1.58 13.45 3.61
N VAL A 96 0.56 12.97 2.88
CA VAL A 96 -0.80 13.51 3.01
C VAL A 96 -1.41 13.09 4.34
N LEU A 97 -1.19 11.85 4.78
CA LEU A 97 -1.60 11.38 6.11
C LEU A 97 -0.95 12.20 7.22
N GLU A 98 0.34 12.56 7.10
CA GLU A 98 1.02 13.41 8.08
C GLU A 98 0.38 14.80 8.16
N SER A 99 -0.08 15.35 7.03
CA SER A 99 -0.75 16.67 6.99
C SER A 99 -2.08 16.74 7.74
N VAL A 100 -2.72 15.58 7.99
CA VAL A 100 -3.98 15.44 8.75
C VAL A 100 -3.78 14.71 10.08
N GLU A 101 -2.55 14.71 10.61
CA GLU A 101 -2.19 14.03 11.87
C GLU A 101 -2.64 12.55 11.90
N PHE A 102 -2.58 11.86 10.76
CA PHE A 102 -2.97 10.46 10.56
C PHE A 102 -4.46 10.13 10.69
N HIS A 103 -5.35 11.14 10.63
CA HIS A 103 -6.80 10.95 10.53
C HIS A 103 -7.21 10.68 9.07
N ALA A 104 -7.12 9.41 8.66
CA ALA A 104 -7.35 8.99 7.27
C ALA A 104 -8.76 9.33 6.74
N GLU A 105 -9.75 9.47 7.61
CA GLU A 105 -11.12 9.88 7.31
C GLU A 105 -11.24 11.31 6.77
N GLU A 106 -10.23 12.15 6.98
CA GLU A 106 -10.20 13.52 6.46
C GLU A 106 -9.70 13.59 5.01
N LEU A 107 -9.03 12.54 4.53
CA LEU A 107 -8.46 12.48 3.20
C LEU A 107 -9.52 12.29 2.11
N ARG A 108 -9.26 12.92 0.97
CA ARG A 108 -10.00 12.74 -0.26
C ARG A 108 -9.06 12.17 -1.33
N PRO A 109 -9.59 11.44 -2.32
CA PRO A 109 -8.77 10.92 -3.42
C PRO A 109 -7.92 12.00 -4.11
N GLU A 110 -8.46 13.21 -4.21
CA GLU A 110 -7.81 14.36 -4.86
C GLU A 110 -6.50 14.78 -4.18
N ASP A 111 -6.31 14.41 -2.91
CA ASP A 111 -5.14 14.81 -2.13
C ASP A 111 -3.92 13.93 -2.42
N TYR A 112 -4.13 12.70 -2.93
CA TYR A 112 -3.06 11.70 -3.11
C TYR A 112 -3.14 10.91 -4.44
N VAL A 113 -4.15 11.15 -5.27
CA VAL A 113 -4.29 10.57 -6.60
C VAL A 113 -4.10 11.66 -7.65
N PHE A 114 -3.10 11.49 -8.51
CA PHE A 114 -2.70 12.49 -9.49
C PHE A 114 -2.83 11.97 -10.91
N GLU A 115 -3.33 12.80 -11.83
CA GLU A 115 -3.40 12.44 -13.24
C GLU A 115 -2.03 12.57 -13.91
N GLY A 116 -1.59 11.50 -14.58
CA GLY A 116 -0.37 11.44 -15.37
C GLY A 116 -0.64 11.39 -16.87
N TYR A 117 0.35 10.93 -17.64
CA TYR A 117 0.27 10.81 -19.09
C TYR A 117 -0.97 10.03 -19.55
N ASN A 118 -1.72 10.60 -20.49
CA ASN A 118 -2.89 9.96 -21.14
C ASN A 118 -3.97 9.48 -20.14
N GLY A 119 -4.17 10.23 -19.04
CA GLY A 119 -5.21 9.95 -18.06
C GLY A 119 -4.91 8.78 -17.11
N VAL A 120 -3.65 8.32 -17.04
CA VAL A 120 -3.25 7.30 -16.06
C VAL A 120 -3.24 7.94 -14.67
N MET A 121 -4.05 7.41 -13.75
CA MET A 121 -4.05 7.84 -12.36
C MET A 121 -2.84 7.29 -11.62
N CYS A 122 -2.18 8.12 -10.82
CA CYS A 122 -0.91 7.84 -10.18
C CYS A 122 -1.03 8.04 -8.67
N VAL A 123 -0.56 7.06 -7.91
CA VAL A 123 -0.49 7.10 -6.44
C VAL A 123 0.88 6.61 -6.01
N GLU A 124 1.50 7.27 -5.03
CA GLU A 124 2.74 6.82 -4.39
C GLU A 124 2.47 6.56 -2.91
N ALA A 125 2.69 5.34 -2.44
CA ALA A 125 2.54 5.04 -1.01
C ALA A 125 3.55 5.82 -0.16
N GLY A 126 4.78 5.95 -0.67
CA GLY A 126 5.92 6.46 0.08
C GLY A 126 6.36 5.49 1.17
N GLY A 127 7.07 6.02 2.16
CA GLY A 127 7.55 5.24 3.29
C GLY A 127 8.24 6.12 4.32
N PRO A 128 8.49 5.59 5.51
CA PRO A 128 9.24 6.32 6.52
C PRO A 128 10.68 6.59 6.08
N PRO A 129 11.37 7.58 6.68
CA PRO A 129 12.78 7.81 6.46
C PRO A 129 13.62 6.53 6.64
N ALA A 130 14.67 6.38 5.83
CA ALA A 130 15.54 5.21 5.86
C ALA A 130 16.05 4.91 7.27
N GLY A 131 15.90 3.65 7.71
CA GLY A 131 16.29 3.21 9.04
C GLY A 131 15.24 3.45 10.14
N THR A 132 14.05 3.96 9.79
CA THR A 132 12.96 4.20 10.75
C THR A 132 11.64 3.57 10.27
N GLY A 133 10.76 3.21 11.21
CA GLY A 133 9.40 2.72 10.90
C GLY A 133 9.35 1.42 10.10
N CYS A 134 8.21 1.20 9.42
CA CYS A 134 7.96 0.03 8.59
C CYS A 134 7.32 0.43 7.25
N GLY A 135 8.06 0.31 6.15
CA GLY A 135 7.53 0.61 4.81
C GLY A 135 6.32 -0.28 4.43
N GLY A 136 6.32 -1.54 4.90
CA GLY A 136 5.19 -2.45 4.68
C GLY A 136 3.90 -1.95 5.33
N TYR A 137 3.98 -1.27 6.48
CA TYR A 137 2.80 -0.68 7.12
C TYR A 137 2.18 0.42 6.25
N VAL A 138 3.01 1.31 5.71
CA VAL A 138 2.56 2.40 4.82
C VAL A 138 1.91 1.86 3.54
N VAL A 139 2.49 0.82 2.93
CA VAL A 139 1.90 0.14 1.78
C VAL A 139 0.55 -0.49 2.15
N GLY A 140 0.45 -1.16 3.29
CA GLY A 140 -0.81 -1.73 3.77
C GLY A 140 -1.89 -0.68 4.01
N GLN A 141 -1.55 0.46 4.63
CA GLN A 141 -2.48 1.59 4.79
C GLN A 141 -2.90 2.19 3.45
N THR A 142 -1.96 2.32 2.51
CA THR A 142 -2.25 2.80 1.15
C THR A 142 -3.27 1.90 0.47
N VAL A 143 -3.07 0.57 0.47
CA VAL A 143 -4.03 -0.37 -0.14
C VAL A 143 -5.40 -0.31 0.56
N LYS A 144 -5.43 -0.15 1.88
CA LYS A 144 -6.68 0.02 2.63
C LYS A 144 -7.42 1.30 2.21
N LEU A 145 -6.71 2.43 2.12
CA LEU A 145 -7.27 3.72 1.72
C LEU A 145 -7.84 3.65 0.30
N LEU A 146 -7.09 3.08 -0.65
CA LEU A 146 -7.52 2.88 -2.03
C LEU A 146 -8.84 2.09 -2.13
N LYS A 147 -9.02 1.06 -1.31
CA LYS A 147 -10.29 0.30 -1.25
C LYS A 147 -11.43 1.13 -0.67
N GLN A 148 -11.18 1.84 0.44
CA GLN A 148 -12.21 2.64 1.10
C GLN A 148 -12.74 3.75 0.19
N HIS A 149 -11.90 4.26 -0.72
CA HIS A 149 -12.29 5.23 -1.73
C HIS A 149 -12.70 4.61 -3.08
N HIS A 150 -12.87 3.29 -3.16
CA HIS A 150 -13.33 2.56 -4.36
C HIS A 150 -12.47 2.75 -5.63
N LEU A 151 -11.21 3.17 -5.46
CA LEU A 151 -10.30 3.50 -6.58
C LEU A 151 -9.88 2.27 -7.39
N LEU A 152 -9.94 1.08 -6.78
CA LEU A 152 -9.69 -0.19 -7.48
C LEU A 152 -10.88 -0.58 -8.37
N ASP A 153 -12.11 -0.27 -7.95
CA ASP A 153 -13.34 -0.67 -8.64
C ASP A 153 -13.69 0.25 -9.81
N ASP A 154 -13.28 1.51 -9.73
CA ASP A 154 -13.48 2.52 -10.78
C ASP A 154 -12.46 2.41 -11.92
N SER A 155 -11.50 1.49 -11.85
CA SER A 155 -10.44 1.29 -12.84
C SER A 155 -10.67 0.03 -13.68
N ASP A 156 -10.23 0.03 -14.94
CA ASP A 156 -10.25 -1.21 -15.75
C ASP A 156 -8.97 -2.03 -15.51
N VAL A 157 -7.86 -1.34 -15.19
CA VAL A 157 -6.54 -1.93 -14.92
C VAL A 157 -5.92 -1.25 -13.71
N VAL A 158 -5.43 -2.06 -12.78
CA VAL A 158 -4.67 -1.63 -11.59
C VAL A 158 -3.27 -2.22 -11.68
N ILE A 159 -2.24 -1.40 -11.55
CA ILE A 159 -0.84 -1.85 -11.53
C ILE A 159 -0.19 -1.44 -10.21
N PHE A 160 0.15 -2.41 -9.38
CA PHE A 160 0.99 -2.23 -8.20
C PHE A 160 2.46 -2.45 -8.57
N ASP A 161 3.31 -1.44 -8.38
CA ASP A 161 4.76 -1.54 -8.52
C ASP A 161 5.38 -1.70 -7.14
N VAL A 162 5.79 -2.92 -6.77
CA VAL A 162 6.08 -3.27 -5.38
C VAL A 162 7.56 -3.53 -5.15
N LEU A 163 8.09 -3.04 -4.03
CA LEU A 163 9.42 -3.39 -3.56
C LEU A 163 9.55 -4.92 -3.43
N GLY A 164 10.50 -5.52 -4.15
CA GLY A 164 10.64 -6.98 -4.24
C GLY A 164 11.82 -7.57 -3.49
N ASP A 165 12.61 -6.77 -2.77
CA ASP A 165 13.73 -7.26 -1.96
C ASP A 165 13.25 -7.88 -0.63
N VAL A 166 12.08 -7.46 -0.15
CA VAL A 166 11.40 -7.99 1.03
C VAL A 166 9.90 -8.09 0.76
N VAL A 167 9.31 -9.25 1.04
CA VAL A 167 7.85 -9.44 0.99
C VAL A 167 7.38 -9.87 2.36
N CYS A 168 7.14 -8.89 3.23
CA CYS A 168 6.62 -9.10 4.58
C CYS A 168 5.49 -8.11 4.88
N GLY A 169 4.54 -8.52 5.73
CA GLY A 169 3.42 -7.67 6.15
C GLY A 169 2.68 -7.04 4.96
N GLY A 170 2.54 -5.71 4.99
CA GLY A 170 1.77 -5.00 3.97
C GLY A 170 2.40 -4.94 2.57
N PHE A 171 3.69 -5.26 2.39
CA PHE A 171 4.23 -5.44 1.03
C PHE A 171 3.60 -6.63 0.29
N ALA A 172 2.97 -7.57 1.01
CA ALA A 172 2.20 -8.66 0.41
C ALA A 172 0.73 -8.27 0.14
N SER A 173 0.27 -7.10 0.60
CA SER A 173 -1.13 -6.68 0.44
C SER A 173 -1.56 -6.60 -1.04
N PRO A 174 -0.74 -6.10 -1.98
CA PRO A 174 -1.09 -6.15 -3.41
C PRO A 174 -1.38 -7.56 -3.97
N LEU A 175 -0.72 -8.60 -3.45
CA LEU A 175 -0.92 -9.99 -3.90
C LEU A 175 -2.31 -10.55 -3.55
N GLN A 176 -2.99 -9.97 -2.55
CA GLN A 176 -4.36 -10.35 -2.20
C GLN A 176 -5.38 -9.87 -3.24
N HIS A 177 -4.99 -8.93 -4.10
CA HIS A 177 -5.84 -8.32 -5.13
C HIS A 177 -5.46 -8.71 -6.54
N ALA A 178 -4.20 -9.09 -6.75
CA ALA A 178 -3.68 -9.43 -8.08
C ALA A 178 -4.38 -10.67 -8.68
N GLU A 179 -4.67 -10.60 -9.98
CA GLU A 179 -5.13 -11.75 -10.75
C GLU A 179 -4.05 -12.85 -10.74
N ARG A 180 -4.47 -14.09 -10.51
CA ARG A 180 -3.60 -15.26 -10.64
C ARG A 180 -3.66 -15.74 -12.08
N ALA A 181 -2.50 -15.94 -12.70
CA ALA A 181 -2.40 -16.62 -13.98
C ALA A 181 -2.66 -18.12 -13.77
N MET A 182 -3.93 -18.53 -13.76
CA MET A 182 -4.37 -19.92 -13.72
C MET A 182 -5.37 -20.20 -14.84
#